data_AF-A0A7Z2JGE1-F1
#
_entry.id   AF-A0A7Z2JGE1-F1
#
_cell.length_a   1.000
_cell.length_b   1.000
_cell.length_c   1.000
_cell.angle_alpha   90.00
_cell.angle_beta   90.00
_cell.angle_gamma   90.00
#
_symmetry.space_group_name_H-M   'P 1'
#
loop_
_entity.id
_entity.type
_entity.pdbx_description
1 polymer ?
#
loop_
_entity_poly.entity_id
_entity_poly.type
_entity_poly.pdbx_seq_one_letter_code
_entity_poly.pdbx_strand_id
1 'polypeptide(L)'
;MANADRVAIANAVLEARQWPDVRIQAVVIAGAYVKERNLDRLKEERANTVKAYLNQLGIKNENILIDKKTFTDAMVVKHADGRVDIQQVVVELTPICQGSCASLCDDPRVIPHSRVIK
;
A
#
# COMPACT_ATOMS: atom_id res chain seq x y z
N MET A 1 8.82 8.69 6.53
CA MET A 1 7.39 8.39 6.69
C MET A 1 6.85 9.21 7.85
N ALA A 2 5.83 10.01 7.59
CA ALA A 2 5.20 10.88 8.59
C ALA A 2 4.29 10.09 9.53
N ASN A 3 3.91 10.70 10.66
CA ASN A 3 2.99 10.05 11.62
C ASN A 3 1.59 9.86 11.04
N ALA A 4 1.11 10.79 10.21
CA ALA A 4 -0.17 10.65 9.52
C ALA A 4 -0.18 9.40 8.63
N ASP A 5 0.90 9.15 7.88
CA ASP A 5 1.03 7.94 7.04
C ASP A 5 1.01 6.66 7.87
N ARG A 6 1.71 6.67 9.02
CA ARG A 6 1.74 5.52 9.96
C ARG A 6 0.36 5.18 10.48
N VAL A 7 -0.43 6.20 10.84
CA VAL A 7 -1.82 6.04 11.31
C VAL A 7 -2.70 5.51 10.18
N ALA A 8 -2.58 6.06 8.97
CA ALA A 8 -3.35 5.61 7.81
C ALA A 8 -3.07 4.13 7.48
N ILE A 9 -1.79 3.73 7.45
CA ILE A 9 -1.39 2.33 7.22
C ILE A 9 -1.90 1.43 8.36
N ALA A 10 -1.79 1.86 9.61
CA ALA A 10 -2.28 1.08 10.74
C ALA A 10 -3.80 0.85 10.67
N ASN A 11 -4.57 1.88 10.33
CA ASN A 11 -6.02 1.76 10.14
C ASN A 11 -6.36 0.81 8.99
N ALA A 12 -5.68 0.92 7.85
CA ALA A 12 -5.86 -0.01 6.73
C ALA A 12 -5.54 -1.47 7.13
N VAL A 13 -4.49 -1.70 7.92
CA VAL A 13 -4.17 -3.04 8.46
C VAL A 13 -5.24 -3.53 9.43
N LEU A 14 -5.80 -2.66 10.27
CA LEU A 14 -6.91 -3.02 11.16
C LEU A 14 -8.17 -3.42 10.38
N GLU A 15 -8.49 -2.69 9.30
CA GLU A 15 -9.59 -3.02 8.39
C GLU A 15 -9.34 -4.37 7.69
N ALA A 16 -8.15 -4.58 7.14
CA ALA A 16 -7.78 -5.83 6.48
C ALA A 16 -7.82 -7.05 7.43
N ARG A 17 -7.57 -6.85 8.73
CA ARG A 17 -7.69 -7.91 9.75
C ARG A 17 -9.12 -8.35 10.02
N GLN A 18 -10.12 -7.59 9.59
CA GLN A 18 -11.52 -7.99 9.69
C GLN A 18 -11.91 -9.03 8.64
N TRP A 19 -11.08 -9.26 7.62
CA TRP A 19 -11.33 -10.31 6.65
C TRP A 19 -11.25 -11.69 7.32
N PRO A 20 -12.34 -12.47 7.30
CA PRO A 20 -12.36 -13.75 7.96
C PRO A 20 -11.52 -14.78 7.20
N ASP A 21 -10.88 -15.67 7.95
CA ASP A 21 -10.31 -16.92 7.46
C ASP A 21 -9.24 -16.78 6.34
N VAL A 22 -8.61 -15.60 6.24
CA VAL A 22 -7.55 -15.31 5.26
C VAL A 22 -6.30 -14.69 5.90
N ARG A 23 -5.15 -14.89 5.26
CA ARG A 23 -3.93 -14.15 5.58
C ARG A 23 -3.87 -12.87 4.76
N ILE A 24 -3.25 -11.82 5.29
CA ILE A 24 -3.06 -10.56 4.58
C ILE A 24 -1.73 -10.60 3.82
N GLN A 25 -1.77 -10.19 2.56
CA GLN A 25 -0.62 -9.80 1.74
C GLN A 25 -0.57 -8.28 1.63
N ALA A 26 0.64 -7.72 1.69
CA ALA A 26 0.87 -6.31 1.43
C ALA A 26 1.70 -6.15 0.15
N VAL A 27 1.24 -5.32 -0.77
CA VAL A 27 1.99 -4.89 -1.95
C VAL A 27 2.43 -3.45 -1.70
N VAL A 28 3.74 -3.24 -1.64
CA VAL A 28 4.35 -1.93 -1.41
C VAL A 28 4.96 -1.45 -2.73
N ILE A 29 4.35 -0.44 -3.33
CA ILE A 29 4.92 0.25 -4.48
C ILE A 29 5.78 1.39 -3.95
N ALA A 30 7.10 1.26 -4.03
CA ALA A 30 8.07 2.28 -3.64
C ALA A 30 8.61 2.99 -4.88
N GLY A 31 8.16 4.21 -5.09
CA GLY A 31 8.51 5.00 -6.26
C GLY A 31 9.59 6.04 -6.01
N ALA A 32 10.22 6.49 -7.09
CA ALA A 32 11.00 7.72 -7.15
C ALA A 32 10.72 8.46 -8.47
N TYR A 33 10.53 9.76 -8.41
CA TYR A 33 10.33 10.60 -9.59
C TYR A 33 11.66 10.79 -10.33
N VAL A 34 11.64 10.75 -11.66
CA VAL A 34 12.85 10.80 -12.51
C VAL A 34 13.75 12.02 -12.25
N LYS A 35 13.21 13.12 -11.71
CA LYS A 35 13.98 14.33 -11.37
C LYS A 35 14.55 14.34 -9.94
N GLU A 36 14.22 13.34 -9.12
CA GLU A 36 14.88 13.13 -7.83
C GLU A 36 16.32 12.61 -8.02
N ARG A 37 17.18 12.80 -7.03
CA ARG A 37 18.56 12.28 -7.05
C ARG A 37 18.63 10.94 -6.32
N ASN A 38 19.53 10.06 -6.76
CA ASN A 38 19.76 8.74 -6.15
C ASN A 38 18.50 7.85 -6.16
N LEU A 39 17.86 7.74 -7.32
CA LEU A 39 16.55 7.08 -7.49
C LEU A 39 16.49 5.70 -6.83
N ASP A 40 17.48 4.83 -7.07
CA ASP A 40 17.45 3.46 -6.54
C ASP A 40 17.60 3.42 -5.02
N ARG A 41 18.46 4.28 -4.47
CA ARG A 41 18.57 4.44 -3.01
C ARG A 41 17.26 4.92 -2.40
N LEU A 42 16.58 5.89 -3.03
CA LEU A 42 15.29 6.38 -2.54
C LEU A 42 14.21 5.31 -2.53
N LYS A 43 14.10 4.53 -3.62
CA LYS A 43 13.14 3.41 -3.70
C LYS A 43 13.44 2.37 -2.62
N GLU A 44 14.71 2.04 -2.40
CA GLU A 44 15.16 1.11 -1.36
C GLU A 44 14.79 1.59 0.04
N GLU A 45 15.14 2.84 0.38
CA GLU A 45 14.88 3.42 1.70
C GLU A 45 13.38 3.52 1.98
N ARG A 46 12.59 3.93 0.98
CA ARG A 46 11.12 4.00 1.07
C ARG A 46 10.53 2.61 1.29
N ALA A 47 10.94 1.62 0.49
CA ALA A 47 10.47 0.24 0.62
C ALA A 47 10.82 -0.35 1.99
N ASN A 48 12.06 -0.20 2.44
CA ASN A 48 12.51 -0.74 3.72
C ASN A 48 11.82 -0.08 4.92
N THR A 49 11.57 1.24 4.84
CA THR A 49 10.83 1.96 5.87
C THR A 49 9.42 1.41 6.03
N VAL A 50 8.71 1.20 4.93
CA VAL A 50 7.33 0.69 4.96
C VAL A 50 7.28 -0.79 5.33
N LYS A 51 8.18 -1.61 4.77
CA LYS A 51 8.31 -3.02 5.13
C LYS A 51 8.55 -3.21 6.63
N ALA A 52 9.48 -2.45 7.21
CA ALA A 52 9.76 -2.50 8.65
C ALA A 52 8.51 -2.16 9.48
N TYR A 53 7.73 -1.17 9.06
CA TYR A 53 6.51 -0.80 9.76
C TYR A 53 5.39 -1.84 9.62
N LEU A 54 5.19 -2.40 8.42
CA LEU A 54 4.22 -3.50 8.21
C LEU A 54 4.58 -4.74 9.04
N ASN A 55 5.87 -5.05 9.17
CA ASN A 55 6.34 -6.10 10.08
C ASN A 55 6.00 -5.81 11.54
N GLN A 56 6.18 -4.56 12.01
CA GLN A 56 5.76 -4.14 13.35
C GLN A 56 4.26 -4.29 13.56
N LEU A 57 3.47 -4.08 12.50
CA LEU A 57 2.03 -4.32 12.49
C LEU A 57 1.67 -5.81 12.28
N GLY A 58 2.63 -6.73 12.34
CA GLY A 58 2.40 -8.17 12.32
C GLY A 58 2.13 -8.79 10.94
N ILE A 59 2.31 -8.04 9.84
CA ILE A 59 2.33 -8.64 8.50
C ILE A 59 3.67 -9.37 8.36
N LYS A 60 3.63 -10.63 7.96
CA LYS A 60 4.85 -11.44 7.84
C LYS A 60 5.66 -11.04 6.62
N ASN A 61 6.99 -11.11 6.70
CA ASN A 61 7.90 -10.73 5.62
C ASN A 61 7.60 -11.46 4.30
N GLU A 62 7.28 -12.75 4.37
CA GLU A 62 6.93 -13.57 3.19
C GLU A 62 5.64 -13.13 2.50
N ASN A 63 4.81 -12.35 3.19
CA ASN A 63 3.57 -11.80 2.66
C ASN A 63 3.72 -10.34 2.18
N ILE A 64 4.93 -9.77 2.20
CA ILE A 64 5.18 -8.40 1.74
C ILE A 64 5.88 -8.44 0.38
N LEU A 65 5.19 -7.99 -0.66
CA LEU A 65 5.74 -7.82 -2.00
C LEU A 65 6.18 -6.36 -2.17
N ILE A 66 7.39 -6.15 -2.71
CA ILE A 66 7.92 -4.81 -2.99
C ILE A 66 8.04 -4.64 -4.49
N ASP A 67 7.39 -3.61 -5.02
CA ASP A 67 7.50 -3.15 -6.40
C ASP A 67 8.18 -1.77 -6.41
N LYS A 68 9.35 -1.67 -7.05
CA LYS A 68 10.12 -0.42 -7.10
C LYS A 68 9.92 0.24 -8.45
N LYS A 69 9.42 1.48 -8.47
CA LYS A 69 9.13 2.20 -9.72
C LYS A 69 9.92 3.50 -9.87
N THR A 70 10.28 3.81 -11.10
CA THR A 70 10.67 5.18 -11.48
C THR A 70 9.48 5.82 -12.15
N PHE A 71 8.98 6.91 -11.58
CA PHE A 71 7.86 7.66 -12.15
C PHE A 71 8.38 8.72 -13.12
N THR A 72 7.78 8.75 -14.30
CA THR A 72 8.11 9.73 -15.36
C THR A 72 7.19 10.93 -15.31
N ASP A 73 7.51 11.96 -16.08
CA ASP A 73 6.68 13.16 -16.24
C ASP A 73 5.24 12.87 -16.71
N ALA A 74 4.99 11.71 -17.34
CA ALA A 74 3.67 11.28 -17.80
C ALA A 74 2.83 10.60 -16.69
N MET A 75 3.44 10.29 -15.55
CA MET A 75 2.83 9.53 -14.45
C MET A 75 2.55 10.39 -13.21
N VAL A 76 2.72 11.71 -13.31
CA VAL A 76 2.63 12.66 -12.20
C VAL A 76 1.72 13.82 -12.56
N VAL A 77 1.07 14.39 -11.56
CA VAL A 77 0.25 15.60 -11.76
C VAL A 77 1.16 16.81 -11.61
N LYS A 78 1.26 17.62 -12.67
CA LYS A 78 2.01 18.87 -12.67
C LYS A 78 1.06 20.05 -12.54
N HIS A 79 1.31 20.89 -11.56
CA HIS A 79 0.58 22.12 -11.34
C HIS A 79 1.19 23.28 -12.12
N ALA A 80 0.38 24.30 -12.42
CA ALA A 80 0.83 25.48 -13.16
C ALA A 80 1.95 26.27 -12.45
N ASP A 81 2.06 26.11 -11.13
CA ASP A 81 3.11 26.70 -10.28
C ASP A 81 4.42 25.89 -10.25
N GLY A 82 4.49 24.78 -11.00
CA GLY A 82 5.66 23.90 -11.08
C GLY A 82 5.72 22.82 -9.99
N ARG A 83 4.74 22.75 -9.07
CA ARG A 83 4.63 21.62 -8.14
C ARG A 83 4.28 20.33 -8.86
N VAL A 84 4.80 19.23 -8.33
CA VAL A 84 4.55 17.88 -8.83
C VAL A 84 3.92 17.08 -7.70
N ASP A 85 2.67 16.67 -7.88
CA ASP A 85 2.01 15.75 -6.97
C ASP A 85 2.29 14.31 -7.41
N ILE A 86 2.87 13.56 -6.49
CA ILE A 86 3.28 12.19 -6.74
C ILE A 86 3.12 11.34 -5.49
N GLN A 87 2.44 10.21 -5.62
CA GLN A 87 2.36 9.20 -4.58
C GLN A 87 3.66 8.38 -4.59
N GLN A 88 4.61 8.79 -3.75
CA GLN A 88 5.94 8.17 -3.69
C GLN A 88 5.91 6.76 -3.11
N VAL A 89 4.90 6.45 -2.30
CA VAL A 89 4.66 5.12 -1.75
C VAL A 89 3.17 4.81 -1.80
N VAL A 90 2.83 3.62 -2.29
CA VAL A 90 1.49 3.05 -2.20
C VAL A 90 1.58 1.74 -1.42
N VAL A 91 0.63 1.53 -0.51
CA VAL A 91 0.49 0.29 0.23
C VAL A 91 -0.89 -0.27 -0.08
N GLU A 92 -0.92 -1.41 -0.75
CA GLU A 92 -2.14 -2.16 -1.02
C GLU A 92 -2.16 -3.39 -0.13
N LEU A 93 -3.30 -3.65 0.50
CA LEU A 93 -3.53 -4.85 1.30
C LEU A 93 -4.52 -5.73 0.56
N THR A 94 -4.20 -7.01 0.43
CA THR A 94 -5.03 -7.99 -0.26
C THR A 94 -5.14 -9.27 0.57
N PRO A 95 -6.29 -9.97 0.50
CA PRO A 95 -6.41 -11.28 1.11
C PRO A 95 -5.65 -12.33 0.27
N ILE A 96 -4.92 -13.21 0.95
CA ILE A 96 -4.34 -14.41 0.34
C ILE A 96 -5.42 -15.49 0.31
N CYS A 97 -6.10 -15.60 -0.82
CA CYS A 97 -7.18 -16.57 -1.03
C CYS A 97 -6.62 -17.89 -1.60
N GLN A 98 -7.10 -19.03 -1.10
CA GLN A 98 -6.82 -20.34 -1.70
C GLN A 98 -7.76 -20.53 -2.89
N GLY A 99 -7.30 -20.16 -4.08
CA GLY A 99 -8.13 -20.16 -5.29
C GLY A 99 -8.81 -18.81 -5.52
N SER A 100 -10.10 -18.70 -5.24
CA SER A 100 -10.89 -17.48 -5.45
C SER A 100 -11.15 -16.74 -4.14
N CYS A 101 -11.21 -15.39 -4.20
CA CYS A 101 -11.67 -14.56 -3.08
C CYS A 101 -13.19 -14.39 -3.03
N ALA A 102 -13.96 -15.10 -3.87
CA ALA A 102 -15.42 -14.98 -3.95
C ALA A 102 -16.11 -15.22 -2.59
N SER A 103 -15.56 -16.10 -1.74
CA SER A 103 -16.11 -16.35 -0.41
C SER A 103 -16.13 -15.10 0.47
N LEU A 104 -15.20 -14.16 0.29
CA LEU A 104 -15.18 -12.89 1.04
C LEU A 104 -16.26 -11.91 0.55
N CYS A 105 -16.64 -11.96 -0.72
CA CYS A 105 -17.66 -11.07 -1.28
C CYS A 105 -19.05 -11.35 -0.70
N ASP A 106 -19.33 -12.62 -0.38
CA ASP A 106 -20.62 -13.06 0.15
C ASP A 106 -20.61 -13.25 1.69
N ASP A 107 -19.47 -13.09 2.36
CA ASP A 107 -19.35 -13.34 3.80
C ASP A 107 -19.94 -12.19 4.62
N PRO A 108 -21.01 -12.40 5.41
CA PRO A 108 -21.71 -11.35 6.15
C PRO A 108 -20.80 -10.55 7.10
N ARG A 109 -19.65 -11.10 7.51
CA ARG A 109 -18.66 -10.46 8.39
C ARG A 109 -17.81 -9.42 7.65
N VAL A 110 -17.75 -9.45 6.32
CA VAL A 110 -16.98 -8.50 5.51
C VAL A 110 -17.84 -7.26 5.27
N ILE A 111 -17.45 -6.14 5.86
CA ILE A 111 -18.14 -4.86 5.72
C ILE A 111 -17.20 -3.87 5.02
N PRO A 112 -17.68 -3.03 4.08
CA PRO A 112 -19.05 -2.95 3.57
C PRO A 112 -19.32 -3.91 2.40
N HIS A 113 -20.48 -4.56 2.43
CA HIS A 113 -21.01 -5.43 1.35
C HIS A 113 -21.28 -4.69 0.03
N SER A 114 -21.37 -3.36 0.09
CA SER A 114 -21.54 -2.51 -1.09
C SER A 114 -21.02 -1.11 -0.78
N ARG A 115 -20.46 -0.45 -1.79
CA ARG A 115 -20.07 0.97 -1.72
C ARG A 115 -21.31 1.88 -1.70
N VAL A 116 -22.15 1.77 -0.68
CA VAL A 116 -22.99 2.91 -0.29
C VAL A 116 -22.20 3.68 0.76
N ILE A 117 -21.27 4.50 0.27
CA ILE A 117 -20.76 5.62 1.05
C ILE A 117 -21.92 6.62 1.07
N LYS A 118 -22.52 6.86 2.24
CA LYS A 118 -23.45 7.98 2.45
C LYS A 118 -22.66 9.28 2.60
#